data_AF-A0A4Y4G1S7-F1
#
_entry.id   AF-A0A4Y4G1S7-F1
#
_cell.length_a   1.000
_cell.length_b   1.000
_cell.length_c   1.000
_cell.angle_alpha   90.00
_cell.angle_beta   90.00
_cell.angle_gamma   90.00
#
_symmetry.space_group_name_H-M   'P 1'
#
loop_
_entity.id
_entity.type
_entity.pdbx_description
1 polymer ?
#
loop_
_entity_poly.entity_id
_entity_poly.type
_entity_poly.pdbx_seq_one_letter_code
_entity_poly.pdbx_strand_id
1 'polypeptide(L)'
;MTLTPRISIATMMTVLPLKGEIFFKKDKEGFFTTSDLGPKLLITLKSPAEIAQMLKEFNFMIDEHTVDADDNELIRYTDLSLVNA
;
A
#
# COMPACT_ATOMS: atom_id res chain seq x y z
N MET A 1 -7.44 -5.36 -25.80
CA MET A 1 -8.12 -5.09 -24.52
C MET A 1 -7.31 -5.72 -23.42
N THR A 2 -6.54 -4.93 -22.67
CA THR A 2 -5.81 -5.39 -21.48
C THR A 2 -6.77 -5.36 -20.31
N LEU A 3 -7.22 -6.53 -19.89
CA LEU A 3 -8.00 -6.71 -18.66
C LEU A 3 -7.05 -6.56 -17.48
N THR A 4 -6.95 -5.35 -16.92
CA THR A 4 -6.33 -5.17 -15.61
C THR A 4 -7.26 -5.84 -14.59
N PRO A 5 -6.83 -6.91 -13.89
CA PRO A 5 -7.68 -7.56 -12.92
C PRO A 5 -7.95 -6.57 -11.78
N ARG A 6 -9.20 -6.09 -11.68
CA ARG A 6 -9.69 -5.39 -10.50
C ARG A 6 -9.89 -6.43 -9.40
N ILE A 7 -8.81 -6.78 -8.72
CA ILE A 7 -8.92 -7.50 -7.46
C ILE A 7 -9.68 -6.58 -6.50
N SER A 8 -10.81 -7.03 -5.99
CA SER A 8 -11.57 -6.27 -5.00
C SER A 8 -10.73 -6.13 -3.72
N ILE A 9 -10.64 -4.92 -3.17
CA ILE A 9 -9.96 -4.57 -1.91
C ILE A 9 -10.36 -5.51 -0.76
N ALA A 10 -11.62 -5.98 -0.74
CA ALA A 10 -12.11 -6.95 0.24
C ALA A 10 -11.37 -8.29 0.24
N THR A 11 -10.80 -8.73 -0.90
CA THR A 11 -10.00 -9.96 -0.97
C THR A 11 -8.58 -9.73 -0.43
N MET A 12 -8.06 -8.51 -0.50
CA MET A 12 -6.71 -8.14 -0.02
C MET A 12 -6.64 -8.08 1.52
N MET A 13 -7.74 -7.81 2.21
CA MET A 13 -7.87 -7.74 3.68
C MET A 13 -7.56 -9.06 4.42
N THR A 14 -7.51 -10.20 3.73
CA THR A 14 -7.37 -11.53 4.38
C THR A 14 -5.93 -12.05 4.46
N VAL A 15 -4.95 -11.34 3.88
CA VAL A 15 -3.58 -11.87 3.70
C VAL A 15 -2.49 -10.97 4.27
N LEU A 16 -2.84 -9.76 4.74
CA LEU A 16 -1.86 -8.81 5.25
C LEU A 16 -1.55 -9.08 6.73
N PRO A 17 -0.27 -9.01 7.14
CA PRO A 17 0.09 -9.13 8.54
C PRO A 17 -0.48 -7.94 9.33
N LEU A 18 -0.83 -8.18 10.59
CA LEU A 18 -1.44 -7.14 11.45
C LEU A 18 -0.47 -5.98 11.76
N LYS A 19 0.81 -6.14 11.47
CA LYS A 19 1.82 -5.08 11.41
C LYS A 19 2.74 -5.36 10.23
N GLY A 20 3.18 -4.31 9.54
CA GLY A 20 4.09 -4.49 8.42
C GLY A 20 4.67 -3.20 7.90
N GLU A 21 5.46 -3.34 6.84
CA GLU A 21 6.03 -2.24 6.08
C GLU A 21 5.60 -2.38 4.62
N ILE A 22 5.30 -1.26 3.97
CA ILE A 22 4.95 -1.20 2.55
C ILE A 22 5.93 -0.22 1.91
N PHE A 23 6.68 -0.70 0.92
CA PHE A 23 7.57 0.12 0.13
C PHE A 23 6.94 0.43 -1.23
N PHE A 24 6.78 1.72 -1.51
CA PHE A 24 6.34 2.23 -2.80
C PHE A 24 7.54 2.79 -3.56
N LYS A 25 7.91 2.09 -4.62
CA LYS A 25 8.95 2.53 -5.52
C LYS A 25 8.36 3.45 -6.59
N LYS A 26 8.88 4.67 -6.69
CA LYS A 26 8.55 5.60 -7.76
C LYS A 26 9.31 5.21 -9.03
N ASP A 27 8.59 5.08 -10.13
CA ASP A 27 9.17 4.82 -11.44
C ASP A 27 9.52 6.13 -12.17
N LYS A 28 10.17 5.98 -13.33
CA LYS A 28 10.59 7.13 -14.16
C LYS A 28 9.41 7.90 -14.77
N GLU A 29 8.24 7.30 -14.82
CA GLU A 29 7.00 7.91 -15.32
C GLU A 29 6.23 8.62 -14.19
N GLY A 30 6.70 8.51 -12.94
CA GLY A 30 6.13 9.14 -11.75
C GLY A 30 5.08 8.30 -11.03
N PHE A 31 4.91 7.03 -11.39
CA PHE A 31 4.00 6.11 -10.70
C PHE A 31 4.68 5.41 -9.53
N PHE A 32 3.91 5.13 -8.49
CA PHE A 32 4.33 4.43 -7.28
C PHE A 32 3.92 2.97 -7.37
N THR A 33 4.86 2.05 -7.19
CA THR A 33 4.62 0.62 -7.31
C THR A 33 4.98 -0.13 -6.04
N THR A 34 4.14 -1.06 -5.59
CA THR A 34 4.42 -1.93 -4.45
C THR A 34 3.95 -3.36 -4.71
N SER A 35 4.69 -4.31 -4.14
CA SER A 35 4.35 -5.75 -4.10
C SER A 35 4.31 -6.33 -2.69
N ASP A 36 4.50 -5.50 -1.67
CA ASP A 36 4.65 -5.96 -0.28
C ASP A 36 3.32 -6.36 0.35
N LEU A 37 2.22 -6.04 -0.34
CA LEU A 37 0.86 -6.31 0.11
C LEU A 37 0.37 -7.74 -0.21
N GLY A 38 1.27 -8.61 -0.68
CA GLY A 38 1.02 -10.04 -0.80
C GLY A 38 1.51 -10.65 -2.11
N PRO A 39 1.66 -11.98 -2.15
CA PRO A 39 2.14 -12.66 -3.34
C PRO A 39 1.16 -12.44 -4.51
N LYS A 40 1.68 -11.87 -5.61
CA LYS A 40 0.97 -11.55 -6.87
C LYS A 40 0.07 -10.29 -6.83
N LEU A 41 0.17 -9.46 -5.79
CA LEU A 41 -0.47 -8.15 -5.76
C LEU A 41 0.55 -7.08 -6.15
N LEU A 42 0.55 -6.67 -7.41
CA LEU A 42 1.27 -5.48 -7.85
C LEU A 42 0.30 -4.31 -7.87
N ILE A 43 0.52 -3.33 -6.99
CA ILE A 43 -0.25 -2.10 -6.97
C ILE A 43 0.56 -1.02 -7.67
N THR A 44 -0.10 -0.25 -8.52
CA THR A 44 0.48 0.92 -9.19
C THR A 44 -0.44 2.11 -8.97
N LEU A 45 0.11 3.18 -8.40
CA LEU A 45 -0.59 4.40 -8.02
C LEU A 45 0.05 5.59 -8.70
N LYS A 46 -0.75 6.62 -9.01
CA LYS A 46 -0.30 7.79 -9.78
C LYS A 46 0.15 8.95 -8.91
N SER A 47 -0.19 8.92 -7.62
CA SER A 47 0.13 10.00 -6.70
C SER A 47 0.18 9.53 -5.25
N PRO A 48 0.87 10.28 -4.36
CA PRO A 48 0.86 10.03 -2.91
C PRO A 48 -0.54 10.09 -2.29
N ALA A 49 -1.45 10.88 -2.89
CA ALA A 49 -2.84 10.96 -2.42
C ALA A 49 -3.59 9.63 -2.59
N GLU A 50 -3.31 8.89 -3.66
CA GLU A 50 -3.87 7.54 -3.87
C GLU A 50 -3.29 6.54 -2.88
N ILE A 51 -2.02 6.68 -2.46
CA ILE A 51 -1.41 5.87 -1.41
C ILE A 51 -2.18 6.07 -0.09
N ALA A 52 -2.39 7.32 0.31
CA ALA A 52 -3.13 7.65 1.54
C ALA A 52 -4.57 7.12 1.52
N GLN A 53 -5.26 7.22 0.38
CA GLN A 53 -6.61 6.68 0.22
C GLN A 53 -6.60 5.15 0.35
N MET A 54 -5.68 4.48 -0.32
CA MET A 54 -5.53 3.03 -0.26
C MET A 54 -5.31 2.54 1.18
N LEU A 55 -4.38 3.17 1.92
CA LEU A 55 -4.11 2.83 3.33
C LEU A 55 -5.35 2.99 4.23
N LYS A 56 -6.15 4.04 3.97
CA LYS A 56 -7.41 4.27 4.69
C LYS A 56 -8.45 3.19 4.37
N GLU A 57 -8.54 2.76 3.11
CA GLU A 57 -9.44 1.67 2.69
C GLU A 57 -9.03 0.33 3.30
N PHE A 58 -7.73 0.11 3.53
CA PHE A 58 -7.22 -1.05 4.27
C PHE A 58 -7.38 -0.98 5.78
N ASN A 59 -7.92 0.12 6.31
CA ASN A 59 -8.08 0.34 7.75
C ASN A 59 -6.75 0.18 8.51
N PHE A 60 -5.67 0.72 7.94
CA PHE A 60 -4.37 0.75 8.58
C PHE A 60 -4.15 2.02 9.38
N MET A 61 -3.55 1.88 10.56
CA MET A 61 -2.94 2.97 11.30
C MET A 61 -1.50 3.14 10.79
N ILE A 62 -1.19 4.33 10.29
CA ILE A 62 0.17 4.65 9.84
C ILE A 62 0.99 4.98 11.09
N ASP A 63 1.97 4.13 11.41
CA ASP A 63 2.89 4.34 12.52
C ASP A 63 4.01 5.30 12.11
N GLU A 64 4.55 5.13 10.89
CA GLU A 64 5.63 5.94 10.35
C GLU A 64 5.48 6.06 8.83
N HIS A 65 5.80 7.25 8.30
CA HIS A 65 5.90 7.49 6.86
C HIS A 65 7.20 8.23 6.58
N THR A 66 8.08 7.63 5.78
CA THR A 66 9.35 8.22 5.34
C THR A 66 9.43 8.27 3.83
N VAL A 67 10.09 9.32 3.32
CA VAL A 67 10.33 9.53 1.89
C VAL A 67 11.84 9.64 1.69
N ASP A 68 12.38 8.89 0.73
CA ASP A 68 13.80 8.93 0.42
C ASP A 68 14.18 10.02 -0.60
N ALA A 69 15.47 10.11 -0.96
CA ALA A 69 15.98 11.10 -1.89
C ALA A 69 15.49 10.91 -3.34
N ASP A 70 14.97 9.72 -3.66
CA ASP A 70 14.42 9.35 -4.97
C ASP A 70 12.88 9.45 -4.99
N ASP A 71 12.28 10.10 -3.97
CA ASP A 71 10.83 10.19 -3.73
C ASP A 71 10.13 8.81 -3.60
N ASN A 72 10.83 7.76 -3.17
CA ASN A 72 10.18 6.51 -2.79
C ASN A 72 9.55 6.64 -1.40
N GLU A 73 8.39 6.04 -1.20
CA GLU A 73 7.65 6.10 0.08
C GLU A 73 7.76 4.77 0.83
N LEU A 74 8.19 4.83 2.09
CA LEU A 74 8.15 3.70 3.03
C LEU A 74 7.12 4.00 4.11
N ILE A 75 6.16 3.10 4.24
CA ILE A 75 5.06 3.21 5.20
C ILE A 75 5.10 2.03 6.15
N ARG A 76 5.18 2.32 7.45
CA ARG A 76 4.99 1.34 8.51
C ARG A 76 3.56 1.42 9.02
N TYR A 77 2.91 0.27 9.14
CA TYR A 77 1.52 0.23 9.55
C TYR A 77 1.26 -0.82 10.63
N THR A 78 0.23 -0.52 11.42
CA THR A 78 -0.44 -1.46 12.31
C THR A 78 -1.91 -1.52 11.93
N ASP A 79 -2.48 -2.72 11.89
CA ASP A 79 -3.90 -2.94 11.65
C ASP A 79 -4.73 -2.32 12.79
N LEU A 80 -5.71 -1.47 12.44
CA LEU A 80 -6.53 -0.77 13.44
C LEU A 80 -7.35 -1.73 14.32
N SER A 81 -7.62 -2.96 13.86
CA SER A 81 -8.27 -3.98 14.68
C SER A 81 -7.41 -4.43 15.86
N LEU A 82 -6.07 -4.36 15.77
CA LEU A 82 -5.18 -4.61 16.90
C LEU A 82 -5.08 -3.43 17.87
N VAL A 83 -5.22 -2.20 17.38
CA VAL A 83 -5.06 -0.99 18.20
C VAL A 83 -6.28 -0.77 19.11
N ASN A 84 -7.46 -1.18 18.65
CA ASN A 84 -8.72 -1.02 19.37
C ASN A 84 -9.16 -2.26 20.17
N ALA A 85 -8.29 -3.27 20.32
CA ALA A 85 -8.56 -4.52 21.03
C ALA A 85 -8.19 -4.47 22.52
#